data_AF-A0A935T7A2-F1
#
_entry.id   AF-A0A935T7A2-F1
#
_cell.length_a   1.000
_cell.length_b   1.000
_cell.length_c   1.000
_cell.angle_alpha   90.00
_cell.angle_beta   90.00
_cell.angle_gamma   90.00
#
_symmetry.space_group_name_H-M   'P 1'
#
loop_
_entity.id
_entity.type
_entity.pdbx_description
1 polymer ?
#
loop_
_entity_poly.entity_id
_entity_poly.type
_entity_poly.pdbx_seq_one_letter_code
_entity_poly.pdbx_strand_id
1 'polypeptide(L)'
;MKTAPVLLVTLAVLVAPVVCEAASFKCMMGISRCIRSQGTEIPSKKAIEAKERSQGSTQQDTGLAVLRMTDQQIIDRAGDRLTPLTTAWLAYDYLYDSPLLFDRDLRPLPAQYPEIKRSCAQLERDFANDAKWTK
;
A
#
# COMPACT_ATOMS: atom_id res chain seq x y z
N MET A 1 62.98 8.79 -2.35
CA MET A 1 61.71 9.29 -1.79
C MET A 1 60.97 10.08 -2.87
N LYS A 2 59.86 9.56 -3.38
CA LYS A 2 58.90 10.28 -4.23
C LYS A 2 57.50 9.79 -3.85
N THR A 3 56.75 10.62 -3.13
CA THR A 3 55.33 10.42 -2.86
C THR A 3 54.54 10.97 -4.04
N ALA A 4 53.69 10.15 -4.65
CA ALA A 4 52.67 10.58 -5.60
C ALA A 4 51.28 10.38 -4.95
N PRO A 5 50.38 11.38 -5.02
CA PRO A 5 49.06 11.31 -4.39
C PRO A 5 48.00 10.70 -5.31
N VAL A 6 47.08 9.97 -4.68
CA VAL A 6 45.60 9.99 -4.86
C VAL A 6 45.05 10.12 -6.28
N LEU A 7 44.34 9.09 -6.75
CA LEU A 7 42.95 9.25 -7.21
C LEU A 7 42.21 7.90 -7.18
N LEU A 8 41.44 7.70 -6.11
CA LEU A 8 40.48 6.62 -5.98
C LEU A 8 39.20 7.07 -6.69
N VAL A 9 38.99 6.64 -7.94
CA VAL A 9 37.71 6.86 -8.65
C VAL A 9 36.91 5.57 -8.58
N THR A 10 36.26 5.34 -7.44
CA THR A 10 35.17 4.37 -7.33
C THR A 10 33.93 4.98 -7.98
N LEU A 11 33.74 4.69 -9.27
CA LEU A 11 32.51 4.95 -9.99
C LEU A 11 31.44 3.97 -9.48
N ALA A 12 30.82 4.29 -8.35
CA ALA A 12 29.61 3.63 -7.89
C ALA A 12 28.46 4.07 -8.81
N VAL A 13 28.28 3.34 -9.92
CA VAL A 13 27.03 3.38 -10.70
C VAL A 13 25.95 2.83 -9.78
N LEU A 14 25.30 3.73 -9.04
CA LEU A 14 24.04 3.50 -8.36
C LEU A 14 23.03 3.10 -9.44
N VAL A 15 22.90 1.79 -9.66
CA VAL A 15 21.74 1.20 -10.30
C VAL A 15 20.59 1.39 -9.32
N ALA A 16 20.01 2.59 -9.32
CA ALA A 16 18.71 2.81 -8.71
C ALA A 16 17.73 1.92 -9.48
N PRO A 17 16.97 1.03 -8.82
CA PRO A 17 15.90 0.33 -9.49
C PRO A 17 14.92 1.40 -9.97
N VAL A 18 14.79 1.51 -11.29
CA VAL A 18 13.69 2.25 -11.92
C VAL A 18 12.44 1.45 -11.60
N VAL A 19 11.82 1.74 -10.46
CA VAL A 19 10.44 1.35 -10.21
C VAL A 19 9.62 2.09 -11.25
N CYS A 20 9.25 1.37 -12.31
CA CYS A 20 8.31 1.84 -13.31
C CYS A 20 6.95 1.95 -12.59
N GLU A 21 6.70 3.10 -11.98
CA GLU A 21 5.47 3.37 -11.25
C GLU A 21 4.31 3.25 -12.25
N ALA A 22 3.31 2.43 -11.94
CA ALA A 22 2.09 2.30 -12.72
C ALA A 22 1.27 3.60 -12.56
N ALA A 23 1.75 4.69 -13.15
CA ALA A 23 1.04 5.95 -13.23
C ALA A 23 -0.27 5.70 -13.97
N SER A 24 -1.40 5.98 -13.32
CA SER A 24 -2.68 5.74 -13.99
C SER A 24 -2.80 6.66 -15.21
N PHE A 25 -3.28 6.14 -16.34
CA PHE A 25 -3.53 6.93 -17.54
C PHE A 25 -4.42 8.16 -17.27
N LYS A 26 -5.35 8.07 -16.30
CA LYS A 26 -6.20 9.18 -15.88
C LYS A 26 -5.43 10.31 -15.19
N CYS A 27 -4.39 9.98 -14.42
CA CYS A 27 -3.49 10.95 -13.80
C CYS A 27 -2.61 11.61 -14.86
N MET A 28 -2.00 10.80 -15.73
CA MET A 28 -1.12 11.29 -16.80
C MET A 28 -1.84 12.25 -17.76
N MET A 29 -3.11 11.97 -18.08
CA MET A 29 -3.91 12.82 -18.97
C MET A 29 -4.56 14.02 -18.27
N GLY A 30 -4.35 14.21 -16.95
CA GLY A 30 -4.95 15.32 -16.19
C GLY A 30 -6.48 15.28 -16.13
N ILE A 31 -7.09 14.11 -16.35
CA ILE A 31 -8.56 13.94 -16.40
C ILE A 31 -9.15 13.85 -14.99
N SER A 32 -8.34 13.46 -14.02
CA SER A 32 -8.75 13.33 -12.62
C SER A 32 -7.68 13.80 -11.67
N ARG A 33 -8.11 14.45 -10.58
CA ARG A 33 -7.25 14.72 -9.43
C ARG A 33 -6.61 13.42 -8.94
N CYS A 34 -5.31 13.42 -8.74
CA CYS A 34 -4.55 12.26 -8.29
C CYS A 34 -3.75 12.58 -7.03
N ILE A 35 -3.25 11.54 -6.37
CA ILE A 35 -2.39 11.66 -5.20
C ILE A 35 -1.10 10.89 -5.44
N ARG A 36 0.03 11.52 -5.11
CA ARG A 36 1.34 10.87 -5.04
C ARG A 36 1.51 10.17 -3.71
N SER A 37 1.54 8.85 -3.72
CA SER A 37 1.78 8.04 -2.52
C SER A 37 2.61 6.82 -2.87
N GLN A 38 3.50 6.41 -1.98
CA GLN A 38 4.30 5.17 -2.10
C GLN A 38 5.08 5.04 -3.42
N GLY A 39 5.50 6.16 -4.01
CA GLY A 39 6.13 6.15 -5.33
C GLY A 39 5.13 5.68 -6.39
N THR A 40 3.94 6.25 -6.43
CA THR A 40 3.00 6.11 -7.56
C THR A 40 1.99 7.25 -7.55
N GLU A 41 1.34 7.49 -8.69
CA GLU A 41 0.19 8.39 -8.82
C GLU A 41 -1.12 7.59 -8.86
N ILE A 42 -1.91 7.75 -7.79
CA ILE A 42 -3.16 7.05 -7.58
C ILE A 42 -4.34 7.99 -7.91
N PRO A 43 -5.31 7.57 -8.75
CA PRO A 43 -6.54 8.33 -8.94
C PRO A 43 -7.26 8.61 -7.62
N SER A 44 -7.76 9.84 -7.44
CA SER A 44 -8.51 10.25 -6.24
C SER A 44 -9.57 9.23 -5.81
N LYS A 45 -10.40 8.74 -6.74
CA LYS A 45 -11.40 7.70 -6.45
C LYS A 45 -10.79 6.44 -5.82
N LYS A 46 -9.70 5.93 -6.41
CA LYS A 46 -9.00 4.74 -5.91
C LYS A 46 -8.31 5.00 -4.57
N ALA A 47 -7.77 6.20 -4.37
CA ALA A 47 -7.16 6.59 -3.10
C ALA A 47 -8.19 6.68 -1.96
N ILE A 48 -9.38 7.24 -2.24
CA ILE A 48 -10.48 7.31 -1.27
C ILE A 48 -10.94 5.90 -0.89
N GLU A 49 -11.24 5.07 -1.88
CA GLU A 49 -11.67 3.68 -1.66
C GLU A 49 -10.62 2.89 -0.86
N ALA A 50 -9.33 2.98 -1.24
CA ALA A 50 -8.25 2.31 -0.52
C ALA A 50 -8.12 2.81 0.93
N LYS A 51 -8.25 4.12 1.18
CA LYS A 51 -8.22 4.69 2.52
C LYS A 51 -9.39 4.19 3.39
N GLU A 52 -10.61 4.17 2.86
CA GLU A 52 -11.78 3.66 3.59
C GLU A 52 -11.62 2.18 3.97
N ARG A 53 -11.13 1.36 3.05
CA ARG A 53 -10.85 -0.07 3.32
C ARG A 53 -9.69 -0.26 4.29
N SER A 54 -8.68 0.61 4.23
CA SER A 54 -7.55 0.62 5.18
C SER A 54 -8.04 0.79 6.61
N GLN A 55 -8.97 1.71 6.85
CA GLN A 55 -9.55 1.95 8.18
C GLN A 55 -10.29 0.72 8.71
N GLY A 56 -11.08 0.06 7.86
CA GLY A 56 -11.81 -1.16 8.24
C GLY A 56 -10.91 -2.38 8.54
N SER A 57 -9.76 -2.51 7.87
CA SER A 57 -8.87 -3.68 8.02
C SER A 57 -7.78 -3.50 9.08
N THR A 58 -7.33 -2.27 9.32
CA THR A 58 -6.20 -1.99 10.23
C THR A 58 -6.62 -1.64 11.67
N GLN A 59 -7.90 -1.41 11.91
CA GLN A 59 -8.42 -1.10 13.23
C GLN A 59 -8.31 -2.31 14.17
N GLN A 60 -7.65 -2.10 15.32
CA GLN A 60 -7.50 -3.10 16.40
C GLN A 60 -6.92 -4.46 15.94
N ASP A 61 -6.10 -4.46 14.89
CA ASP A 61 -5.53 -5.68 14.28
C ASP A 61 -6.57 -6.72 13.82
N THR A 62 -7.81 -6.28 13.57
CA THR A 62 -8.91 -7.15 13.12
C THR A 62 -8.57 -7.83 11.79
N GLY A 63 -7.90 -7.14 10.87
CA GLY A 63 -7.45 -7.73 9.61
C GLY A 63 -6.43 -8.86 9.81
N LEU A 64 -5.52 -8.77 10.78
CA LEU A 64 -4.60 -9.88 11.08
C LEU A 64 -5.35 -11.08 11.66
N ALA A 65 -6.34 -10.82 12.52
CA ALA A 65 -7.17 -11.88 13.08
C ALA A 65 -7.92 -12.62 11.97
N VAL A 66 -8.53 -11.89 11.04
CA VAL A 66 -9.22 -12.45 9.86
C VAL A 66 -8.27 -13.31 9.01
N LEU A 67 -7.07 -12.83 8.72
CA LEU A 67 -6.10 -13.57 7.88
C LEU A 67 -5.60 -14.87 8.52
N ARG A 68 -5.79 -15.04 9.83
CA ARG A 68 -5.46 -16.26 10.58
C ARG A 68 -6.65 -17.21 10.72
N MET A 69 -7.82 -16.82 10.24
CA MET A 69 -9.04 -17.62 10.29
C MET A 69 -9.36 -18.22 8.92
N THR A 70 -10.09 -19.32 8.93
CA THR A 70 -10.77 -19.80 7.72
C THR A 70 -12.06 -19.02 7.49
N ASP A 71 -12.58 -19.04 6.26
CA ASP A 71 -13.87 -18.41 5.94
C ASP A 71 -15.00 -18.93 6.84
N GLN A 72 -15.01 -20.23 7.15
CA GLN A 72 -16.00 -20.81 8.06
C GLN A 72 -15.91 -20.22 9.47
N GLN A 73 -14.69 -20.05 10.01
CA GLN A 73 -14.51 -19.43 11.34
C GLN A 73 -14.94 -17.97 11.37
N ILE A 74 -14.78 -17.25 10.25
CA ILE A 74 -15.27 -15.89 10.07
C ILE A 74 -16.80 -15.88 10.08
N ILE A 75 -17.44 -16.74 9.28
CA ILE A 75 -18.91 -16.87 9.19
C ILE A 75 -19.49 -17.25 10.55
N ASP A 76 -18.92 -18.26 11.23
CA ASP A 76 -19.41 -18.73 12.54
C ASP A 76 -19.35 -17.64 13.62
N ARG A 77 -18.34 -16.76 13.58
CA ARG A 77 -18.17 -15.66 14.54
C ARG A 77 -19.01 -14.44 14.20
N ALA A 78 -19.17 -14.14 12.92
CA ALA A 78 -19.92 -12.98 12.47
C ALA A 78 -21.44 -13.21 12.48
N GLY A 79 -21.86 -14.46 12.23
CA GLY A 79 -23.25 -14.80 11.94
C GLY A 79 -23.79 -14.00 10.76
N ASP A 80 -25.09 -13.66 10.78
CA ASP A 80 -25.78 -12.91 9.72
C ASP A 80 -25.61 -11.38 9.83
N ARG A 81 -24.59 -10.89 10.53
CA ARG A 81 -24.41 -9.46 10.81
C ARG A 81 -23.15 -8.91 10.15
N LEU A 82 -23.23 -7.65 9.71
CA LEU A 82 -22.04 -6.88 9.39
C LEU A 82 -21.30 -6.57 10.69
N THR A 83 -20.18 -7.26 10.92
CA THR A 83 -19.28 -7.09 12.06
C THR A 83 -17.94 -6.50 11.60
N PRO A 84 -17.15 -5.92 12.51
CA PRO A 84 -15.76 -5.51 12.20
C PRO A 84 -14.95 -6.62 11.53
N LEU A 85 -15.21 -7.87 11.91
CA LEU A 85 -14.54 -9.06 11.36
C LEU A 85 -14.92 -9.27 9.88
N THR A 86 -16.20 -9.22 9.53
CA THR A 86 -16.64 -9.27 8.11
C THR A 86 -16.19 -8.05 7.30
N THR A 87 -16.15 -6.87 7.92
CA THR A 87 -15.65 -5.66 7.24
C THR A 87 -14.16 -5.79 6.93
N ALA A 88 -13.36 -6.28 7.88
CA ALA A 88 -11.94 -6.49 7.69
C ALA A 88 -11.63 -7.59 6.65
N TRP A 89 -12.45 -8.64 6.61
CA TRP A 89 -12.39 -9.69 5.59
C TRP A 89 -12.64 -9.15 4.19
N LEU A 90 -13.76 -8.47 3.97
CA LEU A 90 -14.06 -7.86 2.67
C LEU A 90 -13.07 -6.76 2.28
N ALA A 91 -12.50 -6.06 3.26
CA ALA A 91 -11.49 -5.04 3.00
C ALA A 91 -10.17 -5.64 2.51
N TYR A 92 -9.80 -6.85 2.94
CA TYR A 92 -8.54 -7.46 2.54
C TYR A 92 -8.49 -7.74 1.03
N ASP A 93 -9.52 -8.38 0.48
CA ASP A 93 -9.58 -8.67 -0.97
C ASP A 93 -9.44 -7.41 -1.80
N TYR A 94 -10.12 -6.33 -1.39
CA TYR A 94 -9.98 -5.03 -2.05
C TYR A 94 -8.55 -4.48 -1.92
N LEU A 95 -7.96 -4.52 -0.71
CA LEU A 95 -6.62 -3.99 -0.47
C LEU A 95 -5.55 -4.78 -1.25
N TYR A 96 -5.76 -6.09 -1.44
CA TYR A 96 -4.89 -6.94 -2.25
C TYR A 96 -4.77 -6.43 -3.71
N ASP A 97 -5.91 -6.11 -4.31
CA ASP A 97 -6.03 -5.58 -5.68
C ASP A 97 -5.88 -4.05 -5.78
N SER A 98 -5.66 -3.38 -4.63
CA SER A 98 -5.54 -1.93 -4.57
C SER A 98 -4.21 -1.44 -5.16
N PRO A 99 -4.10 -0.13 -5.50
CA PRO A 99 -2.85 0.46 -5.96
C PRO A 99 -1.81 0.66 -4.84
N LEU A 100 -2.05 0.16 -3.62
CA LEU A 100 -1.06 0.20 -2.55
C LEU A 100 0.15 -0.69 -2.91
N LEU A 101 1.33 -0.24 -2.49
CA LEU A 101 2.59 -0.92 -2.76
C LEU A 101 2.96 -1.82 -1.59
N PHE A 102 2.95 -3.12 -1.81
CA PHE A 102 3.45 -4.16 -0.91
C PHE A 102 3.71 -5.43 -1.72
N ASP A 103 4.49 -6.36 -1.18
CA ASP A 103 4.81 -7.62 -1.83
C ASP A 103 3.61 -8.58 -1.76
N ARG A 104 3.05 -8.90 -2.94
CA ARG A 104 1.90 -9.80 -3.10
C ARG A 104 2.30 -11.27 -3.14
N ASP A 105 3.57 -11.56 -3.40
CA ASP A 105 4.09 -12.93 -3.51
C ASP A 105 4.44 -13.53 -2.14
N LEU A 106 4.52 -12.69 -1.10
CA LEU A 106 4.73 -13.12 0.28
C LEU A 106 3.62 -14.07 0.73
N ARG A 107 3.95 -15.36 0.87
CA ARG A 107 3.06 -16.35 1.51
C ARG A 107 3.62 -16.79 2.86
N PRO A 108 2.76 -17.05 3.86
CA PRO A 108 1.29 -17.01 3.82
C PRO A 108 0.73 -15.57 3.97
N LEU A 109 -0.54 -15.33 3.61
CA LEU A 109 -1.19 -13.99 3.63
C LEU A 109 -0.99 -13.20 4.95
N PRO A 110 -1.00 -13.80 6.16
CA PRO A 110 -0.68 -13.08 7.40
C PRO A 110 0.69 -12.39 7.40
N ALA A 111 1.65 -12.89 6.63
CA ALA A 111 2.98 -12.28 6.49
C ALA A 111 2.95 -10.98 5.68
N GLN A 112 1.93 -10.78 4.82
CA GLN A 112 1.71 -9.53 4.07
C GLN A 112 1.11 -8.43 4.94
N TYR A 113 0.39 -8.79 6.01
CA TYR A 113 -0.38 -7.82 6.81
C TYR A 113 0.44 -6.64 7.33
N PRO A 114 1.68 -6.81 7.84
CA PRO A 114 2.51 -5.69 8.27
C PRO A 114 2.86 -4.74 7.12
N GLU A 115 3.00 -5.23 5.89
CA GLU A 115 3.25 -4.38 4.72
C GLU A 115 1.99 -3.59 4.35
N ILE A 116 0.86 -4.28 4.24
CA ILE A 116 -0.44 -3.66 3.97
C ILE A 116 -0.72 -2.57 5.00
N LYS A 117 -0.55 -2.86 6.29
CA LYS A 117 -0.73 -1.88 7.38
C LYS A 117 0.19 -0.66 7.24
N ARG A 118 1.45 -0.85 6.85
CA ARG A 118 2.40 0.25 6.60
C ARG A 118 1.97 1.10 5.40
N SER A 119 1.56 0.46 4.31
CA SER A 119 1.11 1.10 3.06
C SER A 119 -0.19 1.88 3.27
N CYS A 120 -1.14 1.32 4.00
CA CYS A 120 -2.35 1.99 4.48
C CYS A 120 -2.01 3.26 5.27
N ALA A 121 -1.12 3.14 6.26
CA ALA A 121 -0.72 4.28 7.09
C ALA A 121 0.02 5.36 6.30
N GLN A 122 0.82 4.97 5.30
CA GLN A 122 1.46 5.93 4.39
C GLN A 122 0.44 6.65 3.52
N LEU A 123 -0.50 5.92 2.92
CA LEU A 123 -1.58 6.54 2.14
C LEU A 123 -2.37 7.54 2.99
N GLU A 124 -2.71 7.21 4.23
CA GLU A 124 -3.45 8.11 5.12
C GLU A 124 -2.69 9.42 5.39
N ARG A 125 -1.37 9.34 5.65
CA ARG A 125 -0.52 10.52 5.82
C ARG A 125 -0.42 11.35 4.54
N ASP A 126 -0.22 10.70 3.39
CA ASP A 126 -0.14 11.38 2.11
C ASP A 126 -1.49 12.05 1.78
N PHE A 127 -2.62 11.38 2.06
CA PHE A 127 -3.97 11.87 1.80
C PHE A 127 -4.27 13.17 2.55
N ALA A 128 -3.77 13.29 3.78
CA ALA A 128 -3.92 14.49 4.61
C ALA A 128 -3.00 15.65 4.20
N ASN A 129 -2.09 15.44 3.23
CA ASN A 129 -1.15 16.46 2.78
C ASN A 129 -1.55 16.99 1.40
N ASP A 130 -2.04 18.22 1.34
CA ASP A 130 -2.48 18.87 0.09
C ASP A 130 -1.38 18.92 -0.99
N ALA A 131 -0.10 19.01 -0.60
CA ALA A 131 1.01 19.01 -1.54
C ALA A 131 1.23 17.67 -2.26
N LYS A 132 0.61 16.58 -1.78
CA LYS A 132 0.63 15.27 -2.44
C LYS A 132 -0.42 15.15 -3.53
N TRP A 133 -1.38 16.06 -3.59
CA TRP A 133 -2.44 16.02 -4.58
C TRP A 133 -2.05 16.78 -5.86
N THR A 134 -2.28 16.14 -7.00
CA THR A 134 -2.08 16.71 -8.33
C THR A 134 -3.41 16.98 -9.01
N LYS A 135 -3.46 18.00 -9.88
CA LYS A 135 -4.64 18.39 -10.65
C LYS A 135 -4.84 17.48 -11.85
#